data_AF-K2RRJ1-F1
#
_entry.id   AF-K2RRJ1-F1
#
_cell.length_a   1.000
_cell.length_b   1.000
_cell.length_c   1.000
_cell.angle_alpha   90.00
_cell.angle_beta   90.00
_cell.angle_gamma   90.00
#
_symmetry.space_group_name_H-M   'P 1'
#
loop_
_entity.id
_entity.type
_entity.pdbx_description
1 polymer ?
#
loop_
_entity_poly.entity_id
_entity_poly.type
_entity_poly.pdbx_seq_one_letter_code
_entity_poly.pdbx_strand_id
1 'polypeptide(L)'
;MALRIMVTEPIVTFLAIYNGFAYGLLFLYLDGVFDVFVVNNGLSYIGADLTYLNFVVGVTVMFLFLPVQTWLYRRDRERRGAGRPEARFLTSLVTVWGFPISLFWFAFTSDGKTSFWSPVVAGGVLGFSDTLLYLGMLNYITDSYPNVAASAIAAFLIPSFTLAAAFAHLGLLMFENLGTTWAMACLAFISLACRKHSALSDE
;
A
#
# COMPACT_ATOMS: atom_id res chain seq x y z
N MET A 1 -15.86 -20.59 8.25
CA MET A 1 -15.09 -20.02 9.38
C MET A 1 -14.61 -18.60 9.08
N ALA A 2 -14.00 -18.33 7.92
CA ALA A 2 -13.55 -17.00 7.50
C ALA A 2 -14.64 -15.91 7.57
N LEU A 3 -15.83 -16.14 6.99
CA LEU A 3 -16.96 -15.18 7.05
C LEU A 3 -17.39 -14.87 8.49
N ARG A 4 -17.27 -15.84 9.41
CA ARG A 4 -17.60 -15.62 10.82
C ARG A 4 -16.59 -14.65 11.44
N ILE A 5 -15.29 -14.88 11.24
CA ILE A 5 -14.20 -14.01 11.72
C ILE A 5 -14.37 -12.59 11.17
N MET A 6 -14.70 -12.45 9.88
CA MET A 6 -14.94 -11.16 9.23
C MET A 6 -16.06 -10.34 9.90
N VAL A 7 -17.13 -11.00 10.34
CA VAL A 7 -18.29 -10.33 10.98
C VAL A 7 -18.11 -10.15 12.49
N THR A 8 -17.33 -11.00 13.15
CA THR A 8 -17.14 -10.95 14.62
C THR A 8 -15.94 -10.14 15.07
N GLU A 9 -14.89 -10.05 14.25
CA GLU A 9 -13.64 -9.38 14.60
C GLU A 9 -13.50 -8.07 13.80
N PRO A 10 -13.94 -6.92 14.33
CA PRO A 10 -13.95 -5.65 13.59
C PRO A 10 -12.55 -5.20 13.16
N ILE A 11 -11.52 -5.54 13.95
CA ILE A 11 -10.12 -5.23 13.65
C ILE A 11 -9.67 -5.82 12.30
N VAL A 12 -10.06 -7.06 12.00
CA VAL A 12 -9.69 -7.73 10.74
C VAL A 12 -10.35 -7.02 9.56
N THR A 13 -11.60 -6.57 9.73
CA THR A 13 -12.34 -5.83 8.71
C THR A 13 -11.75 -4.43 8.47
N PHE A 14 -11.36 -3.69 9.51
CA PHE A 14 -10.68 -2.40 9.34
C PHE A 14 -9.33 -2.55 8.62
N LEU A 15 -8.52 -3.54 9.01
CA LEU A 15 -7.27 -3.84 8.33
C LEU A 15 -7.50 -4.19 6.85
N ALA A 16 -8.54 -4.98 6.55
CA ALA A 16 -8.88 -5.34 5.19
C ALA A 16 -9.36 -4.14 4.35
N ILE A 17 -10.16 -3.24 4.93
CA ILE A 17 -10.60 -2.02 4.25
C ILE A 17 -9.40 -1.14 3.91
N TYR A 18 -8.51 -0.94 4.88
CA TYR A 18 -7.31 -0.13 4.66
C TYR A 18 -6.37 -0.77 3.64
N ASN A 19 -6.18 -2.08 3.69
CA ASN A 19 -5.40 -2.82 2.69
C ASN A 19 -6.04 -2.73 1.30
N GLY A 20 -7.36 -2.88 1.20
CA GLY A 20 -8.09 -2.72 -0.05
C GLY A 20 -7.96 -1.31 -0.64
N PHE A 21 -7.93 -0.27 0.19
CA PHE A 21 -7.64 1.10 -0.24
C PHE A 21 -6.21 1.25 -0.78
N ALA A 22 -5.21 0.70 -0.07
CA ALA A 22 -3.81 0.72 -0.53
C ALA A 22 -3.63 -0.01 -1.87
N TYR A 23 -4.21 -1.21 -2.02
CA TYR A 23 -4.20 -1.94 -3.28
C TYR A 23 -4.97 -1.22 -4.39
N GLY A 24 -6.07 -0.53 -4.07
CA GLY A 24 -6.78 0.32 -5.03
C GLY A 24 -5.88 1.41 -5.61
N LEU A 25 -5.15 2.12 -4.76
CA LEU A 25 -4.17 3.13 -5.17
C LEU A 25 -3.02 2.53 -6.01
N LEU A 26 -2.55 1.34 -5.63
CA LEU A 26 -1.55 0.59 -6.38
C LEU A 26 -2.05 0.29 -7.81
N PHE A 27 -3.29 -0.18 -7.95
CA PHE A 27 -3.87 -0.45 -9.27
C PHE A 27 -4.03 0.81 -10.11
N LEU A 28 -4.43 1.95 -9.51
CA LEU A 28 -4.46 3.23 -10.21
C LEU A 28 -3.07 3.67 -10.70
N TYR A 29 -2.02 3.44 -9.90
CA TYR A 29 -0.66 3.69 -10.34
C TYR A 29 -0.32 2.83 -11.58
N LEU A 30 -0.63 1.53 -11.56
CA LEU A 30 -0.34 0.63 -12.68
C LEU A 30 -1.07 1.06 -13.96
N ASP A 31 -2.31 1.54 -13.83
CA ASP A 31 -3.10 2.05 -14.96
C ASP A 31 -2.49 3.34 -15.54
N GLY A 32 -2.11 4.29 -14.68
CA GLY A 32 -1.52 5.57 -15.09
C GLY A 32 -0.09 5.47 -15.66
N VAL A 33 0.63 4.37 -15.46
CA VAL A 33 2.00 4.18 -15.97
C VAL A 33 2.03 4.28 -17.51
N PHE A 34 1.08 3.67 -18.22
CA PHE A 34 1.07 3.73 -19.68
C PHE A 34 0.84 5.15 -20.19
N ASP A 35 -0.09 5.91 -19.60
CA ASP A 35 -0.30 7.32 -19.95
C ASP A 35 0.96 8.15 -19.72
N VAL A 36 1.63 7.97 -18.59
CA VAL A 36 2.83 8.75 -18.26
C VAL A 36 4.02 8.39 -19.17
N PHE A 37 4.28 7.11 -19.40
CA PHE A 37 5.48 6.70 -20.15
C PHE A 37 5.28 6.66 -21.66
N VAL A 38 4.10 6.25 -22.15
CA VAL A 38 3.81 6.16 -23.59
C VAL A 38 3.32 7.51 -24.13
N VAL A 39 2.32 8.12 -23.50
CA VAL A 39 1.70 9.37 -24.02
C VAL A 39 2.59 10.58 -23.71
N ASN A 40 3.04 10.76 -22.47
CA ASN A 40 3.77 11.97 -22.08
C ASN A 40 5.28 11.91 -22.36
N ASN A 41 5.92 10.73 -22.27
CA ASN A 41 7.36 10.59 -22.51
C ASN A 41 7.71 9.96 -23.87
N GLY A 42 6.73 9.48 -24.64
CA GLY A 42 6.95 8.91 -25.97
C GLY A 42 7.74 7.59 -25.98
N LEU A 43 7.78 6.84 -24.87
CA LEU A 43 8.40 5.52 -24.84
C LEU A 43 7.58 4.51 -25.64
N SER A 44 8.25 3.47 -26.16
CA SER A 44 7.56 2.31 -26.71
C SER A 44 6.78 1.57 -25.63
N TYR A 45 5.71 0.86 -26.01
CA TYR A 45 4.93 0.02 -25.09
C TYR A 45 5.80 -0.96 -24.29
N ILE A 46 6.80 -1.58 -24.96
CA ILE A 46 7.76 -2.49 -24.30
C ILE A 46 8.61 -1.73 -23.26
N GLY A 47 9.00 -0.48 -23.56
CA GLY A 47 9.74 0.36 -22.62
C GLY A 47 8.91 0.74 -21.40
N ALA A 48 7.61 1.00 -21.58
CA ALA A 48 6.68 1.23 -20.48
C ALA A 48 6.50 -0.02 -19.61
N ASP A 49 6.35 -1.21 -20.20
CA ASP A 49 6.26 -2.47 -19.45
C ASP A 49 7.52 -2.76 -18.61
N LEU A 50 8.70 -2.40 -19.13
CA LEU A 50 9.95 -2.55 -18.38
C LEU A 50 9.97 -1.72 -17.09
N THR A 51 9.18 -0.64 -17.00
CA THR A 51 9.15 0.18 -15.78
C THR A 51 8.58 -0.57 -14.59
N TYR A 52 7.73 -1.60 -14.78
CA TYR A 52 7.22 -2.45 -13.71
C TYR A 52 8.31 -3.22 -12.95
N LEU A 53 9.53 -3.35 -13.51
CA LEU A 53 10.68 -3.91 -12.80
C LEU A 53 11.06 -3.09 -11.55
N ASN A 54 10.63 -1.81 -11.46
CA ASN A 54 10.85 -1.02 -10.25
C ASN A 54 10.21 -1.65 -9.00
N PHE A 55 9.10 -2.37 -9.14
CA PHE A 55 8.47 -3.10 -8.03
C PHE A 55 9.37 -4.23 -7.54
N VAL A 56 10.04 -4.95 -8.45
CA VAL A 56 10.99 -6.01 -8.09
C VAL A 56 12.15 -5.43 -7.27
N VAL A 57 12.65 -4.26 -7.66
CA VAL A 57 13.68 -3.56 -6.89
C VAL A 57 13.15 -3.13 -5.52
N GLY A 58 11.94 -2.57 -5.45
CA GLY A 58 11.29 -2.18 -4.19
C GLY A 58 11.13 -3.35 -3.22
N VAL A 59 10.68 -4.51 -3.72
CA VAL A 59 10.56 -5.76 -2.95
C VAL A 59 11.92 -6.25 -2.49
N THR A 60 12.95 -6.19 -3.34
CA THR A 60 14.31 -6.62 -2.98
C THR A 60 14.86 -5.76 -1.83
N VAL A 61 14.66 -4.45 -1.88
CA VAL A 61 15.04 -3.52 -0.80
C VAL A 61 14.26 -3.82 0.48
N MET A 62 12.98 -4.18 0.36
CA MET A 62 12.15 -4.60 1.49
C MET A 62 12.72 -5.86 2.16
N PHE A 63 13.16 -6.86 1.39
CA PHE A 63 13.85 -8.05 1.92
C PHE A 63 15.15 -7.73 2.66
N LEU A 64 15.90 -6.72 2.21
CA LEU A 64 17.10 -6.26 2.93
C LEU A 64 16.75 -5.55 4.25
N PHE A 65 15.53 -5.00 4.37
CA PHE A 65 15.04 -4.32 5.57
C PHE A 65 14.41 -5.27 6.61
N LEU A 66 13.96 -6.46 6.19
CA LEU A 66 13.43 -7.52 7.06
C LEU A 66 14.31 -7.91 8.26
N PRO A 67 15.64 -8.09 8.16
CA PRO A 67 16.48 -8.40 9.31
C PRO A 67 16.48 -7.27 10.35
N VAL A 68 16.39 -6.02 9.93
CA VAL A 68 16.27 -4.85 10.83
C VAL A 68 14.93 -4.90 11.56
N GLN A 69 13.84 -5.18 10.83
CA GLN A 69 12.50 -5.36 11.41
C GLN A 69 12.48 -6.52 12.43
N THR A 70 13.12 -7.64 12.10
CA THR A 70 13.19 -8.83 12.96
C THR A 70 14.00 -8.54 14.22
N TRP A 71 15.10 -7.79 14.10
CA TRP A 71 15.92 -7.37 15.24
C TRP A 71 15.16 -6.40 16.15
N LEU A 72 14.44 -5.42 15.60
CA LEU A 72 13.60 -4.51 16.38
C LEU A 72 12.53 -5.28 17.17
N TYR A 73 11.84 -6.22 16.50
CA TYR A 73 10.82 -7.05 17.12
C TYR A 73 11.40 -7.94 18.24
N ARG A 74 12.55 -8.56 18.01
CA ARG A 74 13.24 -9.39 19.01
C ARG A 74 13.70 -8.56 20.21
N ARG A 75 14.22 -7.35 19.98
CA ARG A 75 14.63 -6.42 21.04
C ARG A 75 13.45 -5.95 21.89
N ASP A 76 12.30 -5.70 21.28
CA ASP A 76 11.08 -5.33 22.04
C ASP A 76 10.54 -6.51 22.85
N ARG A 77 10.57 -7.73 22.28
CA ARG A 77 10.26 -8.98 22.98
C ARG A 77 11.17 -9.22 24.19
N GLU A 78 12.46 -8.97 24.04
CA GLU A 78 13.47 -9.11 25.11
C GLU A 78 13.30 -8.06 26.22
N ARG A 79 12.79 -6.86 25.90
CA ARG A 79 12.57 -5.78 26.88
C ARG A 79 11.27 -5.92 27.68
N ARG A 80 10.23 -6.49 27.11
CA ARG A 80 8.88 -6.50 27.71
C ARG A 80 8.32 -7.89 28.03
N GLY A 81 9.09 -8.96 27.76
CA GLY A 81 8.78 -10.33 28.21
C GLY A 81 7.68 -11.06 27.44
N ALA A 82 6.89 -10.38 26.60
CA ALA A 82 5.85 -10.97 25.76
C ALA A 82 5.92 -10.40 24.33
N GLY A 83 5.87 -11.28 23.32
CA GLY A 83 5.82 -10.88 21.92
C GLY A 83 4.44 -10.37 21.55
N ARG A 84 4.23 -9.06 21.62
CA ARG A 84 2.97 -8.45 21.17
C ARG A 84 2.93 -8.40 19.64
N PRO A 85 1.82 -8.79 19.00
CA PRO A 85 1.65 -8.66 17.55
C PRO A 85 1.74 -7.19 17.09
N GLU A 86 1.40 -6.24 17.97
CA GLU A 86 1.48 -4.78 17.78
C GLU A 86 2.91 -4.29 17.47
N ALA A 87 3.94 -4.97 18.00
CA ALA A 87 5.34 -4.60 17.76
C ALA A 87 5.75 -4.79 16.30
N ARG A 88 5.05 -5.65 15.54
CA ARG A 88 5.28 -5.81 14.09
C ARG A 88 4.64 -4.69 13.27
N PHE A 89 3.57 -4.08 13.79
CA PHE A 89 2.89 -2.97 13.14
C PHE A 89 3.69 -1.66 13.23
N LEU A 90 4.52 -1.50 14.28
CA LEU A 90 5.40 -0.34 14.45
C LEU A 90 6.35 -0.11 13.26
N THR A 91 6.87 -1.18 12.65
CA THR A 91 7.69 -1.07 11.44
C THR A 91 6.89 -0.67 10.21
N SER A 92 5.60 -0.96 10.17
CA SER A 92 4.70 -0.52 9.12
C SER A 92 4.29 0.95 9.26
N LEU A 93 4.58 1.63 10.38
CA LEU A 93 4.36 3.09 10.47
C LEU A 93 5.20 3.90 9.48
N VAL A 94 6.32 3.35 9.00
CA VAL A 94 7.15 3.99 7.97
C VAL A 94 6.38 4.13 6.65
N THR A 95 5.48 3.18 6.37
CA THR A 95 4.70 3.18 5.12
C THR A 95 3.64 4.27 5.13
N VAL A 96 3.19 4.75 6.29
CA VAL A 96 2.24 5.87 6.43
C VAL A 96 2.74 7.13 5.73
N TRP A 97 4.05 7.38 5.77
CA TRP A 97 4.67 8.50 5.05
C TRP A 97 5.17 8.08 3.66
N GLY A 98 5.68 6.86 3.52
CA GLY A 98 6.19 6.35 2.24
C GLY A 98 5.12 6.35 1.14
N PHE A 99 3.90 5.90 1.46
CA PHE A 99 2.79 5.80 0.51
C PHE A 99 2.39 7.17 -0.09
N PRO A 100 2.00 8.20 0.68
CA PRO A 100 1.62 9.49 0.12
C PRO A 100 2.80 10.19 -0.57
N ILE A 101 4.03 10.07 -0.05
CA ILE A 101 5.22 10.68 -0.68
C ILE A 101 5.43 10.08 -2.08
N SER A 102 5.33 8.76 -2.23
CA SER A 102 5.47 8.12 -3.54
C SER A 102 4.38 8.53 -4.53
N LEU A 103 3.12 8.64 -4.08
CA LEU A 103 2.00 9.05 -4.93
C LEU A 103 2.11 10.51 -5.36
N PHE A 104 2.46 11.41 -4.45
CA PHE A 104 2.71 12.82 -4.79
C PHE A 104 3.90 12.95 -5.73
N TRP A 105 5.00 12.24 -5.46
CA TRP A 105 6.17 12.25 -6.34
C TRP A 105 5.81 11.79 -7.75
N PHE A 106 5.04 10.70 -7.87
CA PHE A 106 4.55 10.25 -9.18
C PHE A 106 3.67 11.30 -9.87
N ALA A 107 2.72 11.89 -9.16
CA ALA A 107 1.81 12.92 -9.69
C ALA A 107 2.52 14.20 -10.15
N PHE A 108 3.59 14.62 -9.47
CA PHE A 108 4.38 15.81 -9.90
C PHE A 108 5.34 15.51 -11.04
N THR A 109 5.61 14.23 -11.32
CA THR A 109 6.57 13.81 -12.34
C THR A 109 5.91 13.21 -13.58
N SER A 110 4.57 13.17 -13.60
CA SER A 110 3.77 12.69 -14.73
C SER A 110 3.69 13.63 -15.92
N ASP A 111 4.02 14.93 -15.76
CA ASP A 111 3.83 15.98 -16.78
C ASP A 111 4.77 15.90 -18.02
N GLY A 112 5.60 14.85 -18.15
CA GLY A 112 6.52 14.66 -19.29
C GLY A 112 7.70 15.65 -19.37
N LYS A 113 7.73 16.68 -18.53
CA LYS A 113 8.83 17.66 -18.45
C LYS A 113 10.02 17.16 -17.62
N THR A 114 9.79 16.18 -16.75
CA THR A 114 10.79 15.61 -15.85
C THR A 114 11.38 14.34 -16.45
N SER A 115 12.66 14.06 -16.18
CA SER A 115 13.33 12.84 -16.66
C SER A 115 12.53 11.58 -16.31
N PHE A 116 12.40 10.66 -17.26
CA PHE A 116 11.64 9.41 -17.11
C PHE A 116 12.07 8.58 -15.90
N TRP A 117 13.31 8.71 -15.43
CA TRP A 117 13.82 7.98 -14.27
C TRP A 117 13.12 8.36 -12.96
N SER A 118 12.63 9.60 -12.83
CA SER A 118 12.00 10.08 -11.61
C SER A 118 10.70 9.32 -11.26
N PRO A 119 9.71 9.19 -12.17
CA PRO A 119 8.51 8.39 -11.89
C PRO A 119 8.82 6.90 -11.70
N VAL A 120 9.87 6.37 -12.33
CA VAL A 120 10.33 4.98 -12.10
C VAL A 120 10.80 4.78 -10.65
N VAL A 121 11.58 5.71 -10.10
CA VAL A 121 12.02 5.67 -8.71
C VAL A 121 10.85 5.83 -7.74
N ALA A 122 9.90 6.71 -8.04
CA ALA A 122 8.69 6.88 -7.23
C ALA A 122 7.89 5.58 -7.12
N GLY A 123 7.73 4.84 -8.22
CA GLY A 123 7.08 3.51 -8.20
C GLY A 123 7.88 2.45 -7.42
N GLY A 124 9.21 2.51 -7.42
CA GLY A 124 10.03 1.63 -6.58
C GLY A 124 9.82 1.88 -5.08
N VAL A 125 9.71 3.15 -4.67
CA VAL A 125 9.38 3.54 -3.29
C VAL A 125 7.96 3.12 -2.90
N LEU A 126 7.00 3.22 -3.84
CA LEU A 126 5.64 2.72 -3.65
C LEU A 126 5.65 1.20 -3.41
N GLY A 127 6.37 0.44 -4.24
CA GLY A 127 6.50 -1.02 -4.09
C GLY A 127 7.17 -1.45 -2.80
N PHE A 128 8.18 -0.73 -2.33
CA PHE A 128 8.76 -0.93 -1.00
C PHE A 128 7.73 -0.70 0.12
N SER A 129 6.97 0.39 0.04
CA SER A 129 6.01 0.79 1.07
C SER A 129 4.81 -0.16 1.13
N ASP A 130 4.27 -0.57 -0.02
CA ASP A 130 3.15 -1.49 -0.14
C ASP A 130 3.48 -2.88 0.41
N THR A 131 4.61 -3.44 -0.02
CA THR A 131 5.02 -4.79 0.43
C THR A 131 5.38 -4.85 1.91
N LEU A 132 5.99 -3.80 2.47
CA LEU A 132 6.25 -3.69 3.90
C LEU A 132 4.95 -3.59 4.72
N LEU A 133 3.95 -2.86 4.21
CA LEU A 133 2.64 -2.74 4.84
C LEU A 133 1.90 -4.09 4.84
N TYR A 134 1.84 -4.73 3.68
CA TYR A 134 1.19 -6.03 3.49
C TYR A 134 1.80 -7.10 4.39
N LEU A 135 3.13 -7.19 4.45
CA LEU A 135 3.81 -8.15 5.32
C LEU A 135 3.52 -7.89 6.81
N GLY A 136 3.47 -6.62 7.23
CA GLY A 136 3.12 -6.24 8.59
C GLY A 136 1.72 -6.73 9.00
N MET A 137 0.73 -6.56 8.12
CA MET A 137 -0.65 -7.01 8.35
C MET A 137 -0.77 -8.53 8.39
N LEU A 138 -0.14 -9.24 7.45
CA LEU A 138 -0.15 -10.70 7.44
C LEU A 138 0.45 -11.29 8.70
N ASN A 139 1.58 -10.72 9.14
CA ASN A 139 2.24 -11.13 10.37
C ASN A 139 1.40 -10.84 11.61
N TYR A 140 0.70 -9.70 11.64
CA TYR A 140 -0.22 -9.35 12.73
C TYR A 140 -1.38 -10.35 12.83
N ILE A 141 -2.01 -10.68 11.70
CA ILE A 141 -3.15 -11.62 11.66
C ILE A 141 -2.70 -13.02 12.08
N THR A 142 -1.53 -13.46 11.61
CA THR A 142 -0.99 -14.78 11.92
C THR A 142 -0.66 -14.92 13.41
N ASP A 143 -0.07 -13.88 14.02
CA ASP A 143 0.25 -13.88 15.45
C ASP A 143 -1.00 -13.75 16.34
N SER A 144 -2.02 -13.01 15.89
CA SER A 144 -3.24 -12.77 16.68
C SER A 144 -4.19 -13.99 16.66
N TYR A 145 -4.17 -14.78 15.58
CA TYR A 145 -5.07 -15.92 15.40
C TYR A 145 -4.33 -17.21 15.02
N PRO A 146 -3.41 -17.74 15.86
CA PRO A 146 -2.53 -18.86 15.49
C PRO A 146 -3.30 -20.16 15.15
N ASN A 147 -4.42 -20.43 15.85
CA ASN A 147 -5.22 -21.64 15.64
C ASN A 147 -6.09 -21.58 14.37
N VAL A 148 -6.34 -20.38 13.83
CA VAL A 148 -7.23 -20.16 12.68
C VAL A 148 -6.60 -19.26 11.63
N ALA A 149 -5.26 -19.22 11.57
CA ALA A 149 -4.49 -18.25 10.80
C ALA A 149 -4.87 -18.26 9.30
N ALA A 150 -4.98 -19.44 8.68
CA ALA A 150 -5.37 -19.54 7.28
C ALA A 150 -6.78 -18.97 7.00
N SER A 151 -7.73 -19.22 7.91
CA SER A 151 -9.09 -18.67 7.80
C SER A 151 -9.15 -17.17 8.07
N ALA A 152 -8.31 -16.67 8.99
CA ALA A 152 -8.21 -15.25 9.30
C ALA A 152 -7.57 -14.46 8.15
N ILE A 153 -6.54 -15.03 7.51
CA ILE A 153 -5.93 -14.45 6.30
C ILE A 153 -6.97 -14.42 5.17
N ALA A 154 -7.73 -15.49 4.96
CA ALA A 154 -8.79 -15.48 3.96
C ALA A 154 -9.87 -14.42 4.24
N ALA A 155 -10.26 -14.25 5.50
CA ALA A 155 -11.20 -13.21 5.94
C ALA A 155 -10.67 -11.79 5.72
N PHE A 156 -9.36 -11.59 5.75
CA PHE A 156 -8.71 -10.32 5.42
C PHE A 156 -8.61 -10.08 3.91
N LEU A 157 -8.23 -11.09 3.14
CA LEU A 157 -7.96 -10.95 1.69
C LEU A 157 -9.23 -10.72 0.86
N ILE A 158 -10.33 -11.43 1.14
CA ILE A 158 -11.58 -11.33 0.36
C ILE A 158 -12.08 -9.87 0.28
N PRO A 159 -12.39 -9.19 1.41
CA PRO A 159 -12.84 -7.80 1.38
C PRO A 159 -11.80 -6.85 0.83
N SER A 160 -10.50 -7.09 1.11
CA SER A 160 -9.42 -6.27 0.55
C SER A 160 -9.45 -6.24 -0.97
N PHE A 161 -9.50 -7.40 -1.62
CA PHE A 161 -9.48 -7.49 -3.09
C PHE A 161 -10.80 -7.05 -3.72
N THR A 162 -11.94 -7.29 -3.06
CA THR A 162 -13.23 -6.75 -3.54
C THR A 162 -13.22 -5.22 -3.54
N LEU A 163 -12.71 -4.60 -2.48
CA LEU A 163 -12.57 -3.15 -2.42
C LEU A 163 -11.54 -2.64 -3.42
N ALA A 164 -10.38 -3.28 -3.53
CA ALA A 164 -9.35 -2.89 -4.49
C ALA A 164 -9.88 -2.94 -5.93
N ALA A 165 -10.67 -3.97 -6.29
CA ALA A 165 -11.33 -4.06 -7.59
C ALA A 165 -12.35 -2.93 -7.81
N ALA A 166 -13.15 -2.60 -6.80
CA ALA A 166 -14.10 -1.49 -6.86
C ALA A 166 -13.38 -0.14 -7.04
N PHE A 167 -12.29 0.10 -6.28
CA PHE A 167 -11.49 1.30 -6.39
C PHE A 167 -10.73 1.39 -7.72
N ALA A 168 -10.18 0.29 -8.23
CA ALA A 168 -9.54 0.25 -9.54
C ALA A 168 -10.53 0.63 -10.65
N HIS A 169 -11.77 0.15 -10.57
CA HIS A 169 -12.81 0.51 -11.53
C HIS A 169 -13.22 1.99 -11.45
N LEU A 170 -13.31 2.55 -10.24
CA LEU A 170 -13.53 3.98 -10.04
C LEU A 170 -12.35 4.83 -10.52
N GLY A 171 -11.13 4.30 -10.42
CA GLY A 171 -9.90 4.95 -10.90
C GLY A 171 -9.90 5.20 -12.40
N LEU A 172 -10.28 4.19 -13.19
CA LEU A 172 -10.45 4.30 -14.64
C LEU A 172 -11.42 5.43 -15.00
N LEU A 173 -12.58 5.47 -14.33
CA LEU A 173 -13.59 6.53 -14.52
C LEU A 173 -13.09 7.91 -14.09
N MET A 174 -12.19 7.99 -13.10
CA MET A 174 -11.55 9.23 -12.67
C MET A 174 -10.47 9.71 -13.64
N PHE A 175 -9.65 8.80 -14.19
CA PHE A 175 -8.64 9.17 -15.17
C PHE A 175 -9.26 9.67 -16.48
N GLU A 176 -10.36 9.06 -16.92
CA GLU A 176 -11.10 9.50 -18.11
C GLU A 176 -11.76 10.90 -17.95
N ASN A 177 -12.18 11.27 -16.73
CA ASN A 177 -12.95 12.51 -16.50
C ASN A 177 -12.14 13.68 -15.89
N LEU A 178 -11.10 13.42 -15.10
CA LEU A 178 -10.35 14.45 -14.33
C LEU A 178 -8.88 14.61 -14.74
N GLY A 179 -8.30 13.66 -15.50
CA GLY A 179 -6.88 13.64 -15.81
C GLY A 179 -5.98 13.17 -14.65
N THR A 180 -4.79 12.69 -14.99
CA THR A 180 -3.87 11.95 -14.09
C THR A 180 -3.43 12.74 -12.87
N THR A 181 -3.15 14.04 -13.04
CA THR A 181 -2.64 14.92 -11.99
C THR A 181 -3.69 15.22 -10.90
N TRP A 182 -4.95 15.44 -11.29
CA TRP A 182 -6.03 15.76 -10.35
C TRP A 182 -6.58 14.52 -9.65
N ALA A 183 -6.63 13.38 -10.33
CA ALA A 183 -7.04 12.11 -9.72
C ALA A 183 -6.10 11.73 -8.56
N MET A 184 -4.78 11.82 -8.77
CA MET A 184 -3.78 11.50 -7.76
C MET A 184 -3.75 12.53 -6.61
N ALA A 185 -3.93 13.82 -6.90
CA ALA A 185 -4.04 14.86 -5.87
C ALA A 185 -5.26 14.66 -4.97
N CYS A 186 -6.43 14.36 -5.53
CA CYS A 186 -7.65 14.08 -4.77
C CYS A 186 -7.50 12.85 -3.87
N LEU A 187 -6.89 11.77 -4.37
CA LEU A 187 -6.63 10.57 -3.56
C LEU A 187 -5.65 10.84 -2.42
N ALA A 188 -4.64 11.67 -2.65
CA ALA A 188 -3.71 12.08 -1.60
C ALA A 188 -4.38 12.97 -0.53
N PHE A 189 -5.32 13.84 -0.93
CA PHE A 189 -6.17 14.59 0.01
C PHE A 189 -7.10 13.69 0.81
N ILE A 190 -7.67 12.64 0.22
CA ILE A 190 -8.52 11.66 0.91
C ILE A 190 -7.70 10.84 1.93
N SER A 191 -6.48 10.44 1.57
CA SER A 191 -5.54 9.78 2.49
C SER A 191 -5.21 10.68 3.69
N LEU A 192 -5.01 11.98 3.48
CA LEU A 192 -4.82 12.97 4.55
C LEU A 192 -6.09 13.21 5.38
N ALA A 193 -7.28 13.16 4.78
CA ALA A 193 -8.55 13.32 5.49
C ALA A 193 -8.87 12.16 6.43
N CYS A 194 -8.49 10.93 6.05
CA CYS A 194 -8.65 9.72 6.88
C CYS A 194 -7.86 9.82 8.20
N ARG A 195 -6.81 10.67 8.26
CA ARG A 195 -6.09 10.98 9.50
C ARG A 195 -6.87 11.87 10.47
N LYS A 196 -7.77 12.75 9.99
CA LYS A 196 -8.41 13.74 10.87
C LYS A 196 -9.48 13.12 11.77
N HIS A 197 -10.10 12.01 11.37
CA HIS A 197 -11.18 11.40 12.15
C HIS A 197 -10.69 10.61 13.37
N SER A 198 -9.43 10.15 13.40
CA SER A 198 -8.86 9.46 14.58
C SER A 198 -8.35 10.41 15.68
N ALA A 199 -8.43 11.73 15.48
CA ALA A 199 -8.02 12.73 16.47
C ALA A 199 -9.19 13.35 17.24
N LEU A 200 -10.43 12.88 17.02
CA LEU A 200 -11.65 13.43 17.66
C LEU A 200 -12.35 12.44 18.60
N SER A 201 -11.74 11.29 18.90
CA SER A 201 -12.27 10.34 19.90
C SER A 201 -11.50 10.34 21.23
N ASP A 202 -10.57 11.28 21.42
CA ASP A 202 -9.78 11.46 22.65
C ASP A 202 -10.01 12.84 23.30
N GLU A 203 -11.20 13.43 23.14
CA GLU A 203 -11.69 14.53 23.99
C GLU A 203 -13.05 14.18 24.63
#